data_AF-A0A373LM49-F1
#
_entry.id   AF-A0A373LM49-F1
#
_cell.length_a   1.000
_cell.length_b   1.000
_cell.length_c   1.000
_cell.angle_alpha   90.00
_cell.angle_beta   90.00
_cell.angle_gamma   90.00
#
_symmetry.space_group_name_H-M   'P 1'
#
loop_
_entity.id
_entity.type
_entity.pdbx_description
1 polymer ?
#
loop_
_entity_poly.entity_id
_entity_poly.type
_entity_poly.pdbx_seq_one_letter_code
_entity_poly.pdbx_strand_id
1 'polypeptide(L)'
;MIGNKKTVKLKKAKKKVKWKIVAGKKNISIKKKGKLKNKLIVKGKKVGKAKIKAICGKKKYTLTTANDNEQYKGRNPKSWILYGSKDGNNWETIDVVNDSGMEDKNFKTYNYTVDKVGTYQYYKLDVQAIYGSGCQISEISMKGATVSPSKYDILFTGDWKDVTVDGYLEELTRLFYNSYPRLYQRWGNGTEPTTITFKADNNYDGVAYCQGTTVCVSTAYANSHPTDIGFFSHEITHSVQQYSGKLNYGDDVAWWTENMANYGGFRYFHWSNPKYVQIYEATDTSLQDWGYQQYRNNKWFFAYMDSKYPTRKNADGTLKLGLIDSINKLIKDNNTGSTYTDDPYNVTTPFNKVVKDITGYDCIESLRKKYVEELKAGTWTFKGFGDYEDNWLTENIEGIANSEYPMVGEKIHGNKTAAKLSNVINDDTNLCLGAKVFDCSGFTNDSENASMLIDGKLGTKWCATSSNVTKGQYKLNGVKHWIQIDLGSEKEFNTYTLYNTQSKEGFGNATEWEILTSNDGQRNILQISRLHNLT
;
A
#
# COMPACT_ATOMS: atom_id res chain seq x y z
N MET A 1 -35.84 -31.14 -0.06
CA MET A 1 -35.08 -31.56 -1.25
C MET A 1 -33.94 -30.58 -1.49
N ILE A 2 -32.79 -31.03 -2.03
CA ILE A 2 -31.72 -30.13 -2.50
C ILE A 2 -32.36 -29.16 -3.51
N GLY A 3 -32.08 -27.87 -3.40
CA GLY A 3 -32.70 -26.86 -4.26
C GLY A 3 -33.82 -26.03 -3.60
N ASN A 4 -34.45 -26.52 -2.52
CA ASN A 4 -35.50 -25.78 -1.83
C ASN A 4 -34.97 -24.46 -1.25
N LYS A 5 -35.72 -23.38 -1.52
CA LYS A 5 -35.41 -22.03 -1.05
C LYS A 5 -36.30 -21.67 0.14
N LYS A 6 -35.75 -20.98 1.15
CA LYS A 6 -36.51 -20.47 2.29
C LYS A 6 -36.11 -19.05 2.65
N THR A 7 -37.08 -18.17 2.78
CA THR A 7 -36.85 -16.78 3.19
C THR A 7 -36.85 -16.69 4.71
N VAL A 8 -35.80 -16.10 5.29
CA VAL A 8 -35.62 -16.01 6.75
C VAL A 8 -35.16 -14.61 7.16
N LYS A 9 -35.88 -13.98 8.12
CA LYS A 9 -35.43 -12.79 8.86
C LYS A 9 -34.91 -13.20 10.24
N LEU A 10 -33.65 -12.90 10.56
CA LEU A 10 -33.09 -13.08 11.91
C LEU A 10 -33.37 -11.83 12.76
N LYS A 11 -33.46 -11.98 14.09
CA LYS A 11 -33.94 -10.90 15.00
C LYS A 11 -33.14 -9.59 14.93
N LYS A 12 -31.85 -9.65 14.56
CA LYS A 12 -30.97 -8.47 14.37
C LYS A 12 -30.65 -8.13 12.90
N ALA A 13 -31.24 -8.84 11.94
CA ALA A 13 -30.98 -8.60 10.53
C ALA A 13 -31.93 -7.51 9.99
N LYS A 14 -31.34 -6.45 9.39
CA LYS A 14 -32.10 -5.35 8.78
C LYS A 14 -33.05 -5.84 7.67
N LYS A 15 -32.69 -6.90 6.93
CA LYS A 15 -33.47 -7.43 5.79
C LYS A 15 -33.74 -8.95 5.88
N LYS A 16 -34.78 -9.40 5.17
CA LYS A 16 -35.06 -10.84 4.96
C LYS A 16 -34.04 -11.40 3.97
N VAL A 17 -33.43 -12.54 4.27
CA VAL A 17 -32.46 -13.22 3.38
C VAL A 17 -33.07 -14.53 2.88
N LYS A 18 -32.95 -14.82 1.58
CA LYS A 18 -33.39 -16.08 0.99
C LYS A 18 -32.24 -17.09 1.08
N TRP A 19 -32.49 -18.30 1.53
CA TRP A 19 -31.48 -19.35 1.72
C TRP A 19 -31.81 -20.56 0.87
N LYS A 20 -30.80 -21.22 0.29
CA LYS A 20 -30.96 -22.45 -0.50
C LYS A 20 -30.10 -23.56 0.07
N ILE A 21 -30.65 -24.77 0.10
CA ILE A 21 -29.89 -25.99 0.38
C ILE A 21 -29.13 -26.36 -0.89
N VAL A 22 -27.80 -26.30 -0.85
CA VAL A 22 -26.93 -26.52 -2.01
C VAL A 22 -26.29 -27.91 -2.04
N ALA A 23 -26.28 -28.63 -0.91
CA ALA A 23 -25.86 -30.04 -0.83
C ALA A 23 -26.50 -30.73 0.38
N GLY A 24 -26.70 -32.06 0.32
CA GLY A 24 -27.17 -32.90 1.43
C GLY A 24 -28.19 -33.99 1.05
N LYS A 25 -28.47 -34.94 1.95
CA LYS A 25 -29.42 -36.05 1.68
C LYS A 25 -30.88 -35.56 1.52
N LYS A 26 -31.76 -36.37 0.91
CA LYS A 26 -33.20 -36.05 0.77
C LYS A 26 -33.84 -35.80 2.17
N ASN A 27 -34.82 -34.88 2.24
CA ASN A 27 -35.60 -34.52 3.44
C ASN A 27 -34.93 -33.62 4.51
N ILE A 28 -34.10 -32.67 4.09
CA ILE A 28 -33.55 -31.60 4.94
C ILE A 28 -34.30 -30.27 4.80
N SER A 29 -34.33 -29.49 5.89
CA SER A 29 -35.03 -28.19 5.98
C SER A 29 -34.21 -27.13 6.74
N ILE A 30 -34.41 -25.85 6.42
CA ILE A 30 -33.78 -24.71 7.11
C ILE A 30 -34.73 -24.19 8.19
N LYS A 31 -34.27 -24.06 9.44
CA LYS A 31 -35.03 -23.49 10.56
C LYS A 31 -34.21 -22.46 11.34
N LYS A 32 -34.89 -21.57 12.07
CA LYS A 32 -34.26 -20.66 13.05
C LYS A 32 -33.96 -21.44 14.35
N LYS A 33 -32.86 -21.14 15.06
CA LYS A 33 -32.46 -21.75 16.35
C LYS A 33 -32.30 -20.68 17.44
N GLY A 34 -32.52 -21.08 18.70
CA GLY A 34 -32.34 -20.29 19.91
C GLY A 34 -33.63 -19.57 20.35
N LYS A 35 -33.76 -19.26 21.65
CA LYS A 35 -34.89 -18.49 22.22
C LYS A 35 -35.13 -17.19 21.43
N LEU A 36 -34.05 -16.52 21.00
CA LEU A 36 -34.09 -15.28 20.24
C LEU A 36 -34.08 -15.45 18.71
N LYS A 37 -34.07 -16.69 18.18
CA LYS A 37 -34.09 -17.01 16.74
C LYS A 37 -33.02 -16.25 15.92
N ASN A 38 -31.83 -16.09 16.50
CA ASN A 38 -30.69 -15.36 15.94
C ASN A 38 -29.73 -16.23 15.10
N LYS A 39 -29.84 -17.56 15.16
CA LYS A 39 -29.01 -18.50 14.38
C LYS A 39 -29.86 -19.32 13.41
N LEU A 40 -29.26 -19.80 12.32
CA LEU A 40 -29.86 -20.75 11.38
C LEU A 40 -29.38 -22.17 11.66
N ILE A 41 -30.24 -23.16 11.45
CA ILE A 41 -29.88 -24.57 11.44
C ILE A 41 -30.51 -25.33 10.29
N VAL A 42 -29.80 -26.37 9.87
CA VAL A 42 -30.31 -27.40 8.98
C VAL A 42 -30.82 -28.56 9.85
N LYS A 43 -32.09 -28.95 9.67
CA LYS A 43 -32.70 -30.11 10.37
C LYS A 43 -33.09 -31.19 9.36
N GLY A 44 -32.87 -32.45 9.74
CA GLY A 44 -33.29 -33.65 9.00
C GLY A 44 -32.84 -34.93 9.70
N LYS A 45 -33.44 -36.08 9.32
CA LYS A 45 -33.24 -37.39 9.99
C LYS A 45 -31.80 -37.91 9.88
N LYS A 46 -31.03 -37.47 8.86
CA LYS A 46 -29.58 -37.73 8.65
C LYS A 46 -28.95 -36.55 7.89
N VAL A 47 -28.58 -35.48 8.59
CA VAL A 47 -28.18 -34.19 7.95
C VAL A 47 -26.87 -34.30 7.16
N GLY A 48 -25.89 -35.10 7.59
CA GLY A 48 -24.60 -35.30 6.90
C GLY A 48 -23.84 -33.99 6.63
N LYS A 49 -22.99 -33.95 5.58
CA LYS A 49 -22.26 -32.75 5.10
C LYS A 49 -23.18 -31.76 4.34
N ALA A 50 -24.40 -31.51 4.83
CA ALA A 50 -25.32 -30.60 4.17
C ALA A 50 -24.82 -29.15 4.21
N LYS A 51 -24.91 -28.44 3.08
CA LYS A 51 -24.48 -27.04 2.94
C LYS A 51 -25.68 -26.16 2.58
N ILE A 52 -25.73 -24.97 3.17
CA ILE A 52 -26.69 -23.91 2.82
C ILE A 52 -25.96 -22.69 2.27
N LYS A 53 -26.55 -22.01 1.30
CA LYS A 53 -26.03 -20.76 0.71
C LYS A 53 -27.09 -19.66 0.82
N ALA A 54 -26.68 -18.47 1.21
CA ALA A 54 -27.53 -17.28 1.08
C ALA A 54 -27.69 -16.92 -0.41
N ILE A 55 -28.92 -16.67 -0.84
CA ILE A 55 -29.26 -16.10 -2.13
C ILE A 55 -29.51 -14.61 -1.89
N CYS A 56 -28.55 -13.79 -2.29
CA CYS A 56 -28.82 -12.37 -2.53
C CYS A 56 -29.57 -12.26 -3.87
N GLY A 57 -30.48 -11.29 -4.02
CA GLY A 57 -31.20 -11.07 -5.29
C GLY A 57 -30.23 -10.88 -6.46
N LYS A 58 -30.71 -11.05 -7.71
CA LYS A 58 -29.94 -10.67 -8.90
C LYS A 58 -29.34 -9.27 -8.65
N LYS A 59 -28.02 -9.14 -8.68
CA LYS A 59 -27.32 -7.87 -8.46
C LYS A 59 -27.60 -7.00 -9.70
N LYS A 60 -27.95 -5.74 -9.49
CA LYS A 60 -28.41 -4.84 -10.55
C LYS A 60 -27.68 -3.51 -10.45
N TYR A 61 -27.57 -2.81 -11.56
CA TYR A 61 -27.28 -1.38 -11.56
C TYR A 61 -28.37 -0.65 -12.34
N THR A 62 -28.43 0.67 -12.19
CA THR A 62 -29.38 1.52 -12.90
C THR A 62 -28.66 2.69 -13.53
N LEU A 63 -29.15 3.13 -14.69
CA LEU A 63 -28.78 4.40 -15.31
C LEU A 63 -30.02 5.27 -15.40
N THR A 64 -29.89 6.56 -15.10
CA THR A 64 -30.98 7.54 -15.22
C THR A 64 -30.64 8.55 -16.31
N THR A 65 -31.63 8.88 -17.14
CA THR A 65 -31.49 9.84 -18.23
C THR A 65 -31.40 11.28 -17.72
N ALA A 66 -30.72 12.14 -18.49
CA ALA A 66 -30.51 13.56 -18.18
C ALA A 66 -31.81 14.39 -18.15
N ASN A 67 -31.70 15.64 -17.70
CA ASN A 67 -32.82 16.55 -17.44
C ASN A 67 -33.44 17.18 -18.70
N ASP A 68 -32.76 17.11 -19.84
CA ASP A 68 -33.11 17.76 -21.11
C ASP A 68 -33.15 16.76 -22.29
N ASN A 69 -33.21 15.46 -21.98
CA ASN A 69 -33.15 14.37 -22.94
C ASN A 69 -34.37 14.33 -23.88
N GLU A 70 -35.56 14.77 -23.42
CA GLU A 70 -36.75 14.91 -24.27
C GLU A 70 -36.59 15.98 -25.33
N GLN A 71 -35.86 17.06 -25.00
CA GLN A 71 -35.64 18.20 -25.89
C GLN A 71 -34.54 17.90 -26.91
N TYR A 72 -33.43 17.30 -26.49
CA TYR A 72 -32.37 16.90 -27.41
C TYR A 72 -32.12 15.39 -27.33
N LYS A 73 -32.70 14.71 -28.32
CA LYS A 73 -32.81 13.26 -28.47
C LYS A 73 -31.49 12.61 -28.88
N GLY A 74 -31.39 11.30 -28.64
CA GLY A 74 -30.24 10.49 -29.03
C GLY A 74 -29.04 10.63 -28.11
N ARG A 75 -29.18 11.28 -26.95
CA ARG A 75 -28.06 11.51 -26.02
C ARG A 75 -27.85 10.39 -24.99
N ASN A 76 -28.63 9.33 -25.07
CA ASN A 76 -28.45 8.14 -24.25
C ASN A 76 -27.32 7.24 -24.76
N PRO A 77 -26.60 6.55 -23.86
CA PRO A 77 -25.73 5.45 -24.26
C PRO A 77 -26.56 4.33 -24.90
N LYS A 78 -26.09 3.83 -26.05
CA LYS A 78 -26.69 2.71 -26.78
C LYS A 78 -26.09 1.38 -26.34
N SER A 79 -24.78 1.32 -26.19
CA SER A 79 -24.08 0.10 -25.78
C SER A 79 -22.89 0.41 -24.89
N TRP A 80 -22.54 -0.52 -23.99
CA TRP A 80 -21.39 -0.40 -23.11
C TRP A 80 -20.93 -1.76 -22.58
N ILE A 81 -19.71 -1.77 -22.07
CA ILE A 81 -19.19 -2.85 -21.24
C ILE A 81 -19.04 -2.30 -19.82
N LEU A 82 -19.61 -3.01 -18.84
CA LEU A 82 -19.37 -2.71 -17.43
C LEU A 82 -18.25 -3.63 -16.93
N TYR A 83 -17.25 -3.06 -16.27
CA TYR A 83 -16.15 -3.78 -15.67
C TYR A 83 -16.15 -3.63 -14.14
N GLY A 84 -15.61 -4.64 -13.47
CA GLY A 84 -15.30 -4.63 -12.05
C GLY A 84 -13.82 -4.93 -11.83
N SER A 85 -13.20 -4.22 -10.89
CA SER A 85 -11.81 -4.45 -10.49
C SER A 85 -11.66 -4.45 -8.96
N LYS A 86 -10.75 -5.29 -8.46
CA LYS A 86 -10.40 -5.31 -7.04
C LYS A 86 -9.31 -4.30 -6.70
N ASP A 87 -8.45 -3.95 -7.65
CA ASP A 87 -7.22 -3.18 -7.46
C ASP A 87 -7.17 -1.89 -8.29
N GLY A 88 -8.13 -1.70 -9.20
CA GLY A 88 -8.23 -0.55 -10.11
C GLY A 88 -7.40 -0.70 -11.39
N ASN A 89 -6.61 -1.76 -11.51
CA ASN A 89 -5.70 -1.99 -12.64
C ASN A 89 -6.14 -3.20 -13.48
N ASN A 90 -6.51 -4.31 -12.82
CA ASN A 90 -6.99 -5.52 -13.48
C ASN A 90 -8.51 -5.50 -13.57
N TRP A 91 -9.02 -5.36 -14.78
CA TRP A 91 -10.46 -5.19 -15.04
C TRP A 91 -11.07 -6.48 -15.58
N GLU A 92 -12.13 -6.94 -14.91
CA GLU A 92 -12.93 -8.07 -15.34
C GLU A 92 -14.24 -7.56 -15.94
N THR A 93 -14.64 -8.07 -17.10
CA THR A 93 -15.95 -7.78 -17.68
C THR A 93 -17.05 -8.36 -16.78
N ILE A 94 -17.93 -7.50 -16.29
CA ILE A 94 -19.05 -7.88 -15.42
C ILE A 94 -20.42 -7.82 -16.10
N ASP A 95 -20.56 -7.00 -17.15
CA ASP A 95 -21.77 -6.94 -17.97
C ASP A 95 -21.46 -6.45 -19.38
N VAL A 96 -22.18 -6.94 -20.39
CA VAL A 96 -22.11 -6.42 -21.77
C VAL A 96 -23.52 -6.06 -22.22
N VAL A 97 -23.74 -4.77 -22.53
CA VAL A 97 -25.02 -4.29 -23.04
C VAL A 97 -24.81 -3.80 -24.48
N ASN A 98 -25.37 -4.55 -25.43
CA ASN A 98 -25.25 -4.23 -26.86
C ASN A 98 -26.34 -3.26 -27.36
N ASP A 99 -27.46 -3.19 -26.64
CA ASP A 99 -28.53 -2.22 -26.87
C ASP A 99 -29.21 -1.89 -25.54
N SER A 100 -29.30 -0.61 -25.20
CA SER A 100 -29.76 -0.14 -23.91
C SER A 100 -31.27 -0.09 -23.79
N GLY A 101 -31.98 0.09 -24.91
CA GLY A 101 -33.42 0.37 -24.93
C GLY A 101 -33.82 1.65 -24.18
N MET A 102 -32.89 2.58 -23.97
CA MET A 102 -33.16 3.83 -23.26
C MET A 102 -33.90 4.83 -24.14
N GLU A 103 -35.13 5.16 -23.77
CA GLU A 103 -35.93 6.22 -24.42
C GLU A 103 -35.41 7.61 -24.05
N ASP A 104 -35.57 8.57 -24.96
CA ASP A 104 -35.35 10.01 -24.76
C ASP A 104 -36.42 10.62 -23.85
N LYS A 105 -36.35 10.30 -22.55
CA LYS A 105 -37.20 10.84 -21.49
C LYS A 105 -36.37 11.54 -20.44
N ASN A 106 -36.91 12.55 -19.75
CA ASN A 106 -36.20 13.21 -18.67
C ASN A 106 -36.25 12.38 -17.38
N PHE A 107 -35.12 12.24 -16.68
CA PHE A 107 -35.00 11.59 -15.35
C PHE A 107 -35.58 10.17 -15.24
N LYS A 108 -35.66 9.42 -16.35
CA LYS A 108 -36.16 8.05 -16.36
C LYS A 108 -35.04 7.08 -16.02
N THR A 109 -35.27 6.23 -15.02
CA THR A 109 -34.33 5.22 -14.55
C THR A 109 -34.56 3.87 -15.20
N TYR A 110 -33.50 3.30 -15.78
CA TYR A 110 -33.47 1.98 -16.40
C TYR A 110 -32.68 1.00 -15.53
N ASN A 111 -33.08 -0.27 -15.50
CA ASN A 111 -32.48 -1.29 -14.63
C ASN A 111 -31.79 -2.37 -15.46
N TYR A 112 -30.52 -2.64 -15.14
CA TYR A 112 -29.71 -3.66 -15.79
C TYR A 112 -29.28 -4.71 -14.78
N THR A 113 -29.15 -5.96 -15.21
CA THR A 113 -28.70 -7.06 -14.37
C THR A 113 -27.33 -7.50 -14.87
N VAL A 114 -26.36 -7.56 -13.98
CA VAL A 114 -25.00 -7.98 -14.36
C VAL A 114 -24.95 -9.46 -14.75
N ASP A 115 -24.24 -9.76 -15.83
CA ASP A 115 -23.92 -11.11 -16.28
C ASP A 115 -23.03 -11.86 -15.28
N LYS A 116 -22.01 -11.18 -14.75
CA LYS A 116 -21.08 -11.73 -13.77
C LYS A 116 -21.23 -11.06 -12.41
N VAL A 117 -21.54 -11.85 -11.40
CA VAL A 117 -21.58 -11.38 -10.01
C VAL A 117 -20.23 -11.60 -9.34
N GLY A 118 -19.59 -10.52 -8.91
CA GLY A 118 -18.37 -10.56 -8.12
C GLY A 118 -18.32 -9.53 -6.99
N THR A 119 -17.15 -9.42 -6.39
CA THR A 119 -16.83 -8.44 -5.35
C THR A 119 -15.68 -7.60 -5.88
N TYR A 120 -15.96 -6.32 -6.08
CA TYR A 120 -15.07 -5.35 -6.70
C TYR A 120 -15.12 -4.06 -5.89
N GLN A 121 -13.97 -3.40 -5.77
CA GLN A 121 -13.84 -2.07 -5.16
C GLN A 121 -14.06 -0.97 -6.22
N TYR A 122 -13.61 -1.22 -7.44
CA TYR A 122 -13.64 -0.28 -8.56
C TYR A 122 -14.58 -0.80 -9.66
N TYR A 123 -15.29 0.12 -10.30
CA TYR A 123 -16.18 -0.17 -11.43
C TYR A 123 -15.91 0.83 -12.55
N LYS A 124 -15.95 0.36 -13.80
CA LYS A 124 -15.73 1.19 -15.00
C LYS A 124 -16.85 0.92 -15.98
N LEU A 125 -17.53 1.98 -16.43
CA LEU A 125 -18.53 1.92 -17.49
C LEU A 125 -17.87 2.40 -18.79
N ASP A 126 -17.70 1.50 -19.74
CA ASP A 126 -17.03 1.75 -21.01
C ASP A 126 -18.08 1.84 -22.13
N VAL A 127 -18.47 3.07 -22.50
CA VAL A 127 -19.52 3.33 -23.49
C VAL A 127 -18.98 3.07 -24.90
N GLN A 128 -19.54 2.07 -25.57
CA GLN A 128 -19.10 1.61 -26.89
C GLN A 128 -19.84 2.32 -28.02
N ALA A 129 -21.10 2.70 -27.80
CA ALA A 129 -21.89 3.46 -28.77
C ALA A 129 -22.97 4.31 -28.09
N ILE A 130 -23.38 5.36 -28.78
CA ILE A 130 -24.49 6.26 -28.42
C ILE A 130 -25.50 6.31 -29.58
N TYR A 131 -26.74 6.76 -29.32
CA TYR A 131 -27.75 6.86 -30.39
C TYR A 131 -27.57 8.10 -31.30
N GLY A 132 -26.88 9.14 -30.83
CA GLY A 132 -26.71 10.42 -31.52
C GLY A 132 -25.28 10.95 -31.43
N SER A 133 -25.11 12.27 -31.31
CA SER A 133 -23.80 12.94 -31.34
C SER A 133 -23.23 13.33 -29.97
N GLY A 134 -23.94 13.07 -28.88
CA GLY A 134 -23.49 13.35 -27.51
C GLY A 134 -23.97 12.28 -26.53
N CYS A 135 -23.28 12.14 -25.39
CA CYS A 135 -23.66 11.19 -24.32
C CYS A 135 -23.96 11.95 -23.04
N GLN A 136 -25.12 11.70 -22.42
CA GLN A 136 -25.51 12.26 -21.13
C GLN A 136 -26.26 11.23 -20.29
N ILE A 137 -25.92 11.17 -19.01
CA ILE A 137 -26.62 10.41 -17.98
C ILE A 137 -26.66 11.25 -16.71
N SER A 138 -27.74 11.17 -15.94
CA SER A 138 -27.90 11.95 -14.70
C SER A 138 -27.41 11.22 -13.45
N GLU A 139 -27.44 9.88 -13.46
CA GLU A 139 -27.13 9.06 -12.28
C GLU A 139 -26.78 7.63 -12.69
N ILE A 140 -25.85 7.01 -11.95
CA ILE A 140 -25.65 5.57 -11.90
C ILE A 140 -25.84 5.07 -10.46
N SER A 141 -26.68 4.05 -10.26
CA SER A 141 -26.88 3.44 -8.93
C SER A 141 -26.61 1.95 -8.95
N MET A 142 -25.80 1.45 -8.02
CA MET A 142 -25.45 0.03 -7.93
C MET A 142 -26.15 -0.64 -6.74
N LYS A 143 -26.90 -1.71 -7.01
CA LYS A 143 -27.69 -2.45 -6.00
C LYS A 143 -27.09 -3.82 -5.73
N GLY A 144 -26.45 -3.94 -4.58
CA GLY A 144 -25.97 -5.21 -4.06
C GLY A 144 -25.98 -5.28 -2.53
N ALA A 145 -25.78 -6.49 -1.97
CA ALA A 145 -25.27 -6.59 -0.61
C ALA A 145 -23.85 -6.02 -0.55
N THR A 146 -23.64 -5.05 0.34
CA THR A 146 -22.33 -4.72 0.89
C THR A 146 -21.78 -6.00 1.53
N VAL A 147 -20.73 -6.54 0.96
CA VAL A 147 -19.77 -7.30 1.75
C VAL A 147 -18.98 -6.21 2.48
N SER A 148 -18.84 -6.29 3.81
CA SER A 148 -17.74 -5.55 4.44
C SER A 148 -16.48 -6.04 3.73
N PRO A 149 -15.81 -5.20 2.92
CA PRO A 149 -14.83 -5.67 1.94
C PRO A 149 -13.57 -6.23 2.58
N SER A 150 -13.36 -5.96 3.86
CA SER A 150 -12.25 -6.45 4.65
C SER A 150 -12.73 -6.66 6.09
N LYS A 151 -12.02 -7.53 6.85
CA LYS A 151 -12.20 -7.64 8.31
C LYS A 151 -12.01 -6.28 8.99
N TYR A 152 -11.26 -5.39 8.34
CA TYR A 152 -10.82 -4.08 8.78
C TYR A 152 -11.62 -2.97 8.09
N ASP A 153 -11.81 -1.85 8.75
CA ASP A 153 -12.52 -0.70 8.22
C ASP A 153 -11.86 0.60 8.69
N ILE A 154 -12.05 1.67 7.93
CA ILE A 154 -11.57 3.01 8.26
C ILE A 154 -12.74 4.00 8.21
N LEU A 155 -12.90 4.77 9.29
CA LEU A 155 -13.94 5.76 9.44
C LEU A 155 -13.34 7.17 9.46
N PHE A 156 -13.63 7.96 8.44
CA PHE A 156 -13.22 9.36 8.39
C PHE A 156 -14.18 10.26 9.17
N THR A 157 -13.64 11.08 10.09
CA THR A 157 -14.41 12.00 10.94
C THR A 157 -13.69 13.35 11.11
N GLY A 158 -14.35 14.37 11.65
CA GLY A 158 -13.75 15.69 11.86
C GLY A 158 -13.74 16.54 10.60
N ASP A 159 -12.77 17.45 10.52
CA ASP A 159 -12.77 18.60 9.60
C ASP A 159 -12.21 18.29 8.20
N TRP A 160 -12.56 17.12 7.64
CA TRP A 160 -12.07 16.71 6.31
C TRP A 160 -12.48 17.64 5.17
N LYS A 161 -13.56 18.43 5.37
CA LYS A 161 -13.97 19.51 4.46
C LYS A 161 -12.90 20.62 4.31
N ASP A 162 -12.00 20.76 5.28
CA ASP A 162 -10.94 21.77 5.30
C ASP A 162 -9.63 21.23 4.67
N VAL A 163 -9.60 19.95 4.27
CA VAL A 163 -8.50 19.36 3.49
C VAL A 163 -8.81 19.54 2.00
N THR A 164 -8.02 20.35 1.31
CA THR A 164 -8.23 20.75 -0.09
C THR A 164 -7.43 19.92 -1.10
N VAL A 165 -6.69 18.93 -0.62
CA VAL A 165 -5.84 18.07 -1.45
C VAL A 165 -6.68 17.01 -2.15
N ASP A 166 -6.81 17.14 -3.47
CA ASP A 166 -7.52 16.17 -4.30
C ASP A 166 -6.88 14.77 -4.18
N GLY A 167 -7.72 13.74 -3.99
CA GLY A 167 -7.26 12.35 -3.92
C GLY A 167 -6.66 11.92 -2.58
N TYR A 168 -6.57 12.81 -1.58
CA TYR A 168 -5.88 12.52 -0.32
C TYR A 168 -6.56 11.41 0.50
N LEU A 169 -7.89 11.47 0.63
CA LEU A 169 -8.67 10.43 1.31
C LEU A 169 -8.54 9.07 0.62
N GLU A 170 -8.49 9.04 -0.71
CA GLU A 170 -8.31 7.83 -1.50
C GLU A 170 -6.93 7.20 -1.26
N GLU A 171 -5.86 7.99 -1.23
CA GLU A 171 -4.50 7.51 -0.95
C GLU A 171 -4.36 7.02 0.49
N LEU A 172 -4.92 7.73 1.47
CA LEU A 172 -4.97 7.26 2.86
C LEU A 172 -5.76 5.97 3.01
N THR A 173 -6.87 5.84 2.28
CA THR A 173 -7.67 4.61 2.25
C THR A 173 -6.87 3.45 1.65
N ARG A 174 -6.14 3.67 0.55
CA ARG A 174 -5.25 2.67 -0.05
C ARG A 174 -4.15 2.25 0.91
N LEU A 175 -3.50 3.21 1.57
CA LEU A 175 -2.48 2.96 2.60
C LEU A 175 -3.06 2.11 3.72
N PHE A 176 -4.23 2.48 4.28
CA PHE A 176 -4.86 1.72 5.36
C PHE A 176 -5.06 0.25 5.00
N TYR A 177 -5.70 -0.03 3.86
CA TYR A 177 -6.02 -1.39 3.44
C TYR A 177 -4.78 -2.21 3.05
N ASN A 178 -3.66 -1.54 2.74
CA ASN A 178 -2.38 -2.18 2.56
C ASN A 178 -1.68 -2.46 3.91
N SER A 179 -1.52 -1.45 4.75
CA SER A 179 -0.62 -1.52 5.91
C SER A 179 -1.30 -2.11 7.15
N TYR A 180 -2.51 -1.67 7.50
CA TYR A 180 -3.16 -2.05 8.77
C TYR A 180 -3.36 -3.56 8.93
N PRO A 181 -3.86 -4.29 7.91
CA PRO A 181 -4.08 -5.72 8.05
C PRO A 181 -2.79 -6.52 8.28
N ARG A 182 -1.68 -6.08 7.68
CA ARG A 182 -0.35 -6.69 7.85
C ARG A 182 0.19 -6.44 9.25
N LEU A 183 0.08 -5.19 9.72
CA LEU A 183 0.41 -4.81 11.09
C LEU A 183 -0.40 -5.63 12.09
N TYR A 184 -1.72 -5.69 11.93
CA TYR A 184 -2.62 -6.47 12.77
C TYR A 184 -2.25 -7.95 12.78
N GLN A 185 -1.98 -8.54 11.61
CA GLN A 185 -1.68 -9.96 11.47
C GLN A 185 -0.37 -10.33 12.17
N ARG A 186 0.63 -9.45 12.13
CA ARG A 186 1.96 -9.73 12.70
C ARG A 186 2.07 -9.36 14.19
N TRP A 187 1.62 -8.17 14.55
CA TRP A 187 1.84 -7.60 15.88
C TRP A 187 0.59 -7.54 16.76
N GLY A 188 -0.58 -7.85 16.20
CA GLY A 188 -1.82 -7.96 16.95
C GLY A 188 -1.95 -9.30 17.68
N ASN A 189 -2.75 -9.32 18.74
CA ASN A 189 -3.13 -10.55 19.45
C ASN A 189 -4.65 -10.84 19.34
N GLY A 190 -5.38 -10.03 18.57
CA GLY A 190 -6.80 -10.18 18.32
C GLY A 190 -7.69 -9.20 19.07
N THR A 191 -7.14 -8.42 20.02
CA THR A 191 -7.90 -7.40 20.79
C THR A 191 -7.90 -6.04 20.12
N GLU A 192 -7.06 -5.84 19.11
CA GLU A 192 -6.90 -4.57 18.40
C GLU A 192 -8.17 -4.22 17.61
N PRO A 193 -8.45 -2.92 17.39
CA PRO A 193 -9.63 -2.49 16.67
C PRO A 193 -9.68 -3.07 15.26
N THR A 194 -10.85 -3.56 14.84
CA THR A 194 -11.11 -3.85 13.43
C THR A 194 -11.62 -2.63 12.66
N THR A 195 -11.81 -1.50 13.32
CA THR A 195 -12.17 -0.23 12.70
C THR A 195 -11.32 0.89 13.28
N ILE A 196 -10.54 1.55 12.44
CA ILE A 196 -9.76 2.74 12.82
C ILE A 196 -10.56 3.98 12.48
N THR A 197 -10.67 4.91 13.42
CA THR A 197 -11.21 6.24 13.15
C THR A 197 -10.06 7.14 12.72
N PHE A 198 -10.17 7.76 11.55
CA PHE A 198 -9.23 8.77 11.10
C PHE A 198 -9.88 10.15 11.16
N LYS A 199 -9.44 10.95 12.12
CA LYS A 199 -9.93 12.30 12.38
C LYS A 199 -9.04 13.32 11.68
N ALA A 200 -9.63 14.27 10.95
CA ALA A 200 -8.97 15.53 10.63
C ALA A 200 -9.33 16.57 11.70
N ASP A 201 -8.35 17.34 12.18
CA ASP A 201 -8.55 18.37 13.19
C ASP A 201 -7.88 19.67 12.75
N ASN A 202 -8.67 20.75 12.66
CA ASN A 202 -8.18 22.07 12.25
C ASN A 202 -7.60 22.90 13.41
N ASN A 203 -7.68 22.41 14.65
CA ASN A 203 -7.09 23.05 15.83
C ASN A 203 -5.81 22.34 16.29
N TYR A 204 -5.43 21.23 15.65
CA TYR A 204 -4.20 20.51 15.95
C TYR A 204 -3.03 21.06 15.14
N ASP A 205 -1.94 21.39 15.83
CA ASP A 205 -0.73 22.03 15.29
C ASP A 205 0.42 21.06 15.01
N GLY A 206 0.32 19.80 15.47
CA GLY A 206 1.27 18.73 15.15
C GLY A 206 1.00 18.06 13.79
N VAL A 207 1.74 16.98 13.52
CA VAL A 207 1.59 16.19 12.28
C VAL A 207 0.38 15.26 12.39
N ALA A 208 0.50 14.27 13.26
CA ALA A 208 -0.52 13.29 13.58
C ALA A 208 -0.28 12.70 14.97
N TYR A 209 -1.30 12.01 15.50
CA TYR A 209 -1.17 11.18 16.69
C TYR A 209 -2.17 10.02 16.66
N CYS A 210 -1.86 8.96 17.40
CA CYS A 210 -2.75 7.83 17.61
C CYS A 210 -3.15 7.71 19.09
N GLN A 211 -4.45 7.70 19.36
CA GLN A 211 -5.01 7.43 20.67
C GLN A 211 -6.08 6.34 20.60
N GLY A 212 -5.75 5.16 21.12
CA GLY A 212 -6.66 4.01 21.14
C GLY A 212 -7.00 3.54 19.73
N THR A 213 -8.22 3.85 19.27
CA THR A 213 -8.72 3.50 17.92
C THR A 213 -8.74 4.68 16.96
N THR A 214 -8.31 5.86 17.42
CA THR A 214 -8.41 7.11 16.67
C THR A 214 -7.03 7.58 16.30
N VAL A 215 -6.77 7.68 15.00
CA VAL A 215 -5.66 8.45 14.46
C VAL A 215 -6.18 9.84 14.12
N CYS A 216 -5.42 10.88 14.43
CA CYS A 216 -5.75 12.26 14.12
C CYS A 216 -4.65 12.87 13.26
N VAL A 217 -5.00 13.69 12.27
CA VAL A 217 -4.07 14.48 11.45
C VAL A 217 -4.47 15.96 11.48
N SER A 218 -3.49 16.85 11.46
CA SER A 218 -3.73 18.29 11.28
C SER A 218 -4.19 18.59 9.84
N THR A 219 -5.26 19.36 9.68
CA THR A 219 -5.70 19.81 8.34
C THR A 219 -4.64 20.71 7.69
N ALA A 220 -3.95 21.55 8.49
CA ALA A 220 -2.86 22.40 8.02
C ALA A 220 -1.68 21.58 7.51
N TYR A 221 -1.31 20.52 8.23
CA TYR A 221 -0.26 19.60 7.79
C TYR A 221 -0.65 18.87 6.51
N ALA A 222 -1.85 18.28 6.45
CA ALA A 222 -2.35 17.57 5.28
C ALA A 222 -2.31 18.44 4.01
N ASN A 223 -2.72 19.72 4.11
CA ASN A 223 -2.71 20.65 2.99
C ASN A 223 -1.29 21.11 2.57
N SER A 224 -0.37 21.27 3.53
CA SER A 224 0.99 21.73 3.24
C SER A 224 1.95 20.60 2.84
N HIS A 225 1.63 19.35 3.18
CA HIS A 225 2.45 18.17 2.91
C HIS A 225 1.62 17.06 2.20
N PRO A 226 0.99 17.34 1.05
CA PRO A 226 0.01 16.45 0.41
C PRO A 226 0.57 15.08 -0.04
N THR A 227 1.89 14.94 -0.09
CA THR A 227 2.59 13.70 -0.49
C THR A 227 3.18 12.94 0.69
N ASP A 228 3.28 13.56 1.87
CA ASP A 228 3.79 12.92 3.07
C ASP A 228 2.63 12.29 3.84
N ILE A 229 2.29 11.07 3.45
CA ILE A 229 1.25 10.25 4.11
C ILE A 229 1.85 9.12 4.94
N GLY A 230 3.19 9.05 5.04
CA GLY A 230 3.90 7.98 5.75
C GLY A 230 3.62 7.98 7.25
N PHE A 231 3.35 9.16 7.83
CA PHE A 231 2.89 9.31 9.21
C PHE A 231 1.70 8.39 9.50
N PHE A 232 0.78 8.20 8.55
CA PHE A 232 -0.43 7.43 8.82
C PHE A 232 -0.11 5.95 9.08
N SER A 233 0.86 5.38 8.37
CA SER A 233 1.31 4.01 8.64
C SER A 233 2.05 3.88 9.97
N HIS A 234 2.75 4.93 10.40
CA HIS A 234 3.36 5.00 11.73
C HIS A 234 2.25 4.99 12.80
N GLU A 235 1.27 5.89 12.70
CA GLU A 235 0.19 6.00 13.68
C GLU A 235 -0.66 4.74 13.83
N ILE A 236 -1.05 4.09 12.72
CA ILE A 236 -1.82 2.85 12.79
C ILE A 236 -0.99 1.67 13.33
N THR A 237 0.35 1.78 13.38
CA THR A 237 1.18 0.79 14.07
C THR A 237 0.95 0.87 15.58
N HIS A 238 0.82 2.07 16.16
CA HIS A 238 0.48 2.23 17.58
C HIS A 238 -0.88 1.64 17.93
N SER A 239 -1.87 1.74 17.03
CA SER A 239 -3.18 1.10 17.18
C SER A 239 -3.08 -0.43 17.35
N VAL A 240 -2.02 -1.04 16.80
CA VAL A 240 -1.75 -2.48 16.94
C VAL A 240 -0.86 -2.80 18.14
N GLN A 241 0.14 -1.98 18.45
CA GLN A 241 1.04 -2.22 19.59
C GLN A 241 0.28 -2.29 20.91
N GLN A 242 -0.54 -1.27 21.22
CA GLN A 242 -1.30 -1.17 22.46
C GLN A 242 -0.45 -1.42 23.73
N TYR A 243 0.77 -0.87 23.78
CA TYR A 243 1.69 -1.02 24.90
C TYR A 243 1.35 -0.16 26.14
N SER A 244 0.27 0.62 26.10
CA SER A 244 -0.10 1.58 27.15
C SER A 244 -0.03 0.95 28.55
N GLY A 245 0.78 1.53 29.43
CA GLY A 245 1.00 1.07 30.80
C GLY A 245 1.84 -0.21 30.97
N LYS A 246 2.44 -0.74 29.89
CA LYS A 246 3.23 -1.98 29.91
C LYS A 246 4.73 -1.75 29.77
N LEU A 247 5.13 -0.62 29.19
CA LEU A 247 6.50 -0.12 29.19
C LEU A 247 6.62 1.12 30.07
N ASN A 248 7.72 1.19 30.81
CA ASN A 248 8.21 2.37 31.51
C ASN A 248 9.33 2.96 30.64
N TYR A 249 9.10 4.18 30.18
CA TYR A 249 9.95 4.87 29.21
C TYR A 249 11.09 5.67 29.84
N GLY A 250 11.35 5.51 31.16
CA GLY A 250 12.39 6.24 31.86
C GLY A 250 12.16 7.75 31.80
N ASP A 251 13.13 8.52 31.31
CA ASP A 251 13.03 9.97 31.05
C ASP A 251 12.15 10.31 29.82
N ASP A 252 11.02 9.62 29.67
CA ASP A 252 10.05 9.75 28.57
C ASP A 252 10.57 9.43 27.17
N VAL A 253 11.62 8.61 27.03
CA VAL A 253 12.13 8.22 25.70
C VAL A 253 11.50 6.89 25.29
N ALA A 254 10.28 6.93 24.77
CA ALA A 254 9.53 5.78 24.24
C ALA A 254 10.14 5.17 22.96
N TRP A 255 11.46 4.99 22.95
CA TRP A 255 12.25 4.69 21.78
C TRP A 255 11.78 3.40 21.13
N TRP A 256 11.52 2.33 21.89
CA TRP A 256 11.11 1.06 21.28
C TRP A 256 9.76 1.21 20.59
N THR A 257 8.80 1.82 21.27
CA THR A 257 7.44 2.05 20.79
C THR A 257 7.45 2.85 19.49
N GLU A 258 8.09 4.02 19.48
CA GLU A 258 8.17 4.92 18.33
C GLU A 258 8.98 4.33 17.17
N ASN A 259 10.09 3.68 17.48
CA ASN A 259 10.99 3.14 16.47
C ASN A 259 10.45 1.86 15.82
N MET A 260 9.64 1.08 16.54
CA MET A 260 8.86 -0.02 15.97
C MET A 260 7.72 0.51 15.09
N ALA A 261 7.08 1.64 15.43
CA ALA A 261 6.11 2.30 14.56
C ALA A 261 6.74 2.83 13.27
N ASN A 262 7.92 3.46 13.36
CA ASN A 262 8.74 3.82 12.21
C ASN A 262 9.07 2.61 11.33
N TYR A 263 9.43 1.48 11.94
CA TYR A 263 9.71 0.26 11.20
C TYR A 263 8.46 -0.32 10.52
N GLY A 264 7.30 -0.28 11.18
CA GLY A 264 6.01 -0.65 10.61
C GLY A 264 5.70 0.14 9.33
N GLY A 265 5.86 1.46 9.38
CA GLY A 265 5.73 2.33 8.21
C GLY A 265 6.79 2.05 7.13
N PHE A 266 8.03 1.85 7.53
CA PHE A 266 9.11 1.53 6.60
C PHE A 266 8.84 0.23 5.82
N ARG A 267 8.44 -0.84 6.51
CA ARG A 267 8.20 -2.15 5.90
C ARG A 267 6.85 -2.27 5.18
N TYR A 268 5.75 -1.83 5.81
CA TYR A 268 4.39 -2.08 5.30
C TYR A 268 3.76 -0.88 4.61
N PHE A 269 4.50 0.21 4.40
CA PHE A 269 4.10 1.29 3.51
C PHE A 269 5.22 1.61 2.52
N HIS A 270 6.33 2.19 2.97
CA HIS A 270 7.40 2.69 2.09
C HIS A 270 7.97 1.61 1.17
N TRP A 271 8.27 0.42 1.69
CA TRP A 271 8.81 -0.67 0.87
C TRP A 271 7.75 -1.60 0.29
N SER A 272 6.48 -1.46 0.66
CA SER A 272 5.39 -2.24 0.05
C SER A 272 4.77 -1.57 -1.18
N ASN A 273 5.20 -0.33 -1.48
CA ASN A 273 4.70 0.45 -2.59
C ASN A 273 5.87 1.20 -3.26
N PRO A 274 6.25 0.85 -4.50
CA PRO A 274 7.35 1.47 -5.24
C PRO A 274 7.29 3.01 -5.30
N LYS A 275 6.08 3.59 -5.27
CA LYS A 275 5.86 5.05 -5.29
C LYS A 275 6.46 5.77 -4.06
N TYR A 276 6.58 5.08 -2.93
CA TYR A 276 6.90 5.67 -1.62
C TYR A 276 8.21 5.14 -1.01
N VAL A 277 9.07 4.48 -1.80
CA VAL A 277 10.27 3.83 -1.30
C VAL A 277 11.24 4.82 -0.66
N GLN A 278 11.68 4.50 0.55
CA GLN A 278 12.75 5.20 1.25
C GLN A 278 14.06 4.42 1.09
N ILE A 279 15.03 5.03 0.41
CA ILE A 279 16.35 4.44 0.15
C ILE A 279 17.38 5.16 1.02
N TYR A 280 18.26 4.39 1.63
CA TYR A 280 19.31 4.88 2.50
C TYR A 280 20.68 4.36 2.04
N GLU A 281 21.75 5.01 2.49
CA GLU A 281 23.12 4.62 2.20
C GLU A 281 23.80 4.04 3.44
N ALA A 282 24.70 3.07 3.27
CA ALA A 282 25.44 2.49 4.40
C ALA A 282 26.35 3.49 5.11
N THR A 283 26.74 4.55 4.42
CA THR A 283 27.51 5.69 4.92
C THR A 283 26.68 6.64 5.79
N ASP A 284 25.35 6.56 5.77
CA ASP A 284 24.49 7.38 6.62
C ASP A 284 24.66 6.96 8.09
N THR A 285 25.39 7.79 8.84
CA THR A 285 25.70 7.55 10.25
C THR A 285 24.46 7.61 11.14
N SER A 286 23.37 8.25 10.70
CA SER A 286 22.11 8.29 11.45
C SER A 286 21.44 6.91 11.56
N LEU A 287 21.75 5.99 10.63
CA LEU A 287 21.30 4.59 10.64
C LEU A 287 22.10 3.71 11.58
N GLN A 288 23.29 4.16 11.98
CA GLN A 288 24.22 3.40 12.80
C GLN A 288 23.91 3.64 14.27
N ASP A 289 23.77 4.91 14.66
CA ASP A 289 23.52 5.31 16.03
C ASP A 289 22.50 6.46 16.10
N TRP A 290 21.32 6.15 16.61
CA TRP A 290 20.23 7.11 16.82
C TRP A 290 20.09 7.52 18.29
N GLY A 291 21.03 7.12 19.14
CA GLY A 291 21.06 7.44 20.57
C GLY A 291 19.83 6.97 21.35
N TYR A 292 19.12 5.95 20.84
CA TYR A 292 17.82 5.49 21.37
C TYR A 292 16.82 6.63 21.57
N GLN A 293 16.85 7.64 20.68
CA GLN A 293 15.87 8.72 20.68
C GLN A 293 14.63 8.35 19.86
N GLN A 294 13.50 8.97 20.19
CA GLN A 294 12.28 8.87 19.40
C GLN A 294 12.47 9.49 18.00
N TYR A 295 11.75 9.00 17.00
CA TYR A 295 11.67 9.55 15.63
C TYR A 295 13.00 9.62 14.83
N ARG A 296 14.09 9.04 15.33
CA ARG A 296 15.38 9.03 14.62
C ARG A 296 15.50 7.84 13.66
N ASN A 297 16.60 7.76 12.93
CA ASN A 297 16.73 6.86 11.79
C ASN A 297 17.16 5.44 12.18
N ASN A 298 16.31 4.69 12.86
CA ASN A 298 16.60 3.33 13.35
C ASN A 298 16.19 2.19 12.38
N LYS A 299 15.67 2.54 11.20
CA LYS A 299 14.91 1.61 10.33
C LYS A 299 15.73 0.40 9.89
N TRP A 300 17.02 0.62 9.57
CA TRP A 300 17.93 -0.46 9.18
C TRP A 300 18.29 -1.39 10.31
N PHE A 301 18.35 -0.92 11.56
CA PHE A 301 18.57 -1.81 12.68
C PHE A 301 17.39 -2.77 12.89
N PHE A 302 16.16 -2.29 12.74
CA PHE A 302 14.98 -3.18 12.78
C PHE A 302 14.94 -4.13 11.57
N ALA A 303 15.29 -3.65 10.38
CA ALA A 303 15.44 -4.50 9.21
C ALA A 303 16.52 -5.58 9.40
N TYR A 304 17.63 -5.23 10.07
CA TYR A 304 18.70 -6.16 10.45
C TYR A 304 18.18 -7.22 11.42
N MET A 305 17.48 -6.81 12.49
CA MET A 305 16.88 -7.74 13.46
C MET A 305 15.94 -8.75 12.78
N ASP A 306 15.08 -8.30 11.87
CA ASP A 306 14.18 -9.19 11.13
C ASP A 306 14.91 -10.10 10.14
N SER A 307 15.97 -9.61 9.48
CA SER A 307 16.75 -10.44 8.55
C SER A 307 17.56 -11.54 9.25
N LYS A 308 18.15 -11.24 10.41
CA LYS A 308 19.02 -12.17 11.16
C LYS A 308 18.25 -13.07 12.10
N TYR A 309 17.18 -12.55 12.70
CA TYR A 309 16.37 -13.25 13.70
C TYR A 309 14.88 -13.24 13.32
N PRO A 310 14.49 -13.74 12.12
CA PRO A 310 13.11 -13.76 11.66
C PRO A 310 12.27 -14.73 12.48
N THR A 311 10.96 -14.48 12.51
CA THR A 311 9.98 -15.48 12.92
C THR A 311 9.92 -16.61 11.89
N ARG A 312 10.04 -17.86 12.37
CA ARG A 312 10.08 -19.06 11.54
C ARG A 312 8.95 -20.01 11.90
N LYS A 313 8.57 -20.82 10.93
CA LYS A 313 7.65 -21.95 11.13
C LYS A 313 8.46 -23.23 11.23
N ASN A 314 8.36 -23.91 12.37
CA ASN A 314 8.98 -25.22 12.57
C ASN A 314 8.31 -26.28 11.69
N ALA A 315 8.99 -27.41 11.47
CA ALA A 315 8.48 -28.52 10.65
C ALA A 315 7.15 -29.10 11.18
N ASP A 316 6.90 -29.01 12.48
CA ASP A 316 5.66 -29.43 13.15
C ASP A 316 4.52 -28.40 13.06
N GLY A 317 4.76 -27.26 12.42
CA GLY A 317 3.82 -26.17 12.27
C GLY A 317 3.76 -25.19 13.44
N THR A 318 4.55 -25.39 14.49
CA THR A 318 4.69 -24.41 15.58
C THR A 318 5.49 -23.19 15.14
N LEU A 319 5.24 -22.05 15.78
CA LEU A 319 5.95 -20.80 15.49
C LEU A 319 7.12 -20.62 16.44
N LYS A 320 8.31 -20.40 15.89
CA LYS A 320 9.46 -19.85 16.61
C LYS A 320 9.51 -18.36 16.32
N LEU A 321 9.11 -17.56 17.29
CA LEU A 321 9.09 -16.10 17.14
C LEU A 321 10.52 -15.55 17.01
N GLY A 322 10.69 -14.61 16.10
CA GLY A 322 11.89 -13.82 15.91
C GLY A 322 12.05 -12.76 16.99
N LEU A 323 13.09 -11.94 16.89
CA LEU A 323 13.44 -10.99 17.95
C LEU A 323 12.35 -9.93 18.15
N ILE A 324 11.97 -9.21 17.08
CA ILE A 324 10.96 -8.14 17.15
C ILE A 324 9.62 -8.71 17.64
N ASP A 325 9.19 -9.84 17.09
CA ASP A 325 7.91 -10.44 17.42
C ASP A 325 7.87 -10.99 18.86
N SER A 326 9.00 -11.52 19.36
CA SER A 326 9.12 -11.98 20.75
C SER A 326 9.08 -10.83 21.76
N ILE A 327 9.77 -9.73 21.46
CA ILE A 327 9.73 -8.53 22.31
C ILE A 327 8.33 -7.91 22.30
N ASN A 328 7.70 -7.76 21.13
CA ASN A 328 6.31 -7.30 21.03
C ASN A 328 5.36 -8.18 21.86
N LYS A 329 5.48 -9.51 21.73
CA LYS A 329 4.67 -10.45 22.51
C LYS A 329 4.92 -10.32 24.01
N LEU A 330 6.18 -10.25 24.45
CA LEU A 330 6.54 -10.05 25.87
C LEU A 330 5.82 -8.82 26.43
N ILE A 331 5.92 -7.69 25.74
CA ILE A 331 5.32 -6.43 26.21
C ILE A 331 3.79 -6.54 26.20
N LYS A 332 3.19 -7.03 25.10
CA LYS A 332 1.71 -7.12 25.00
C LYS A 332 1.11 -8.06 26.02
N ASP A 333 1.79 -9.16 26.34
CA ASP A 333 1.26 -10.18 27.26
C ASP A 333 1.54 -9.85 28.73
N ASN A 334 2.24 -8.74 29.01
CA ASN A 334 2.43 -8.27 30.37
C ASN A 334 1.09 -7.79 30.98
N ASN A 335 0.45 -8.69 31.72
CA ASN A 335 -0.81 -8.45 32.44
C ASN A 335 -0.61 -8.41 33.97
N THR A 336 0.63 -8.20 34.42
CA THR A 336 0.99 -8.23 35.84
C THR A 336 0.59 -6.95 36.60
N GLY A 337 0.32 -5.86 35.88
CA GLY A 337 0.12 -4.52 36.46
C GLY A 337 1.42 -3.76 36.71
N SER A 338 2.59 -4.38 36.52
CA SER A 338 3.90 -3.72 36.54
C SER A 338 4.39 -3.46 35.12
N THR A 339 5.17 -2.41 34.93
CA THR A 339 5.79 -2.06 33.63
C THR A 339 7.14 -2.75 33.46
N TYR A 340 7.50 -3.11 32.23
CA TYR A 340 8.88 -3.42 31.86
C TYR A 340 9.62 -2.15 31.45
N THR A 341 10.95 -2.15 31.55
CA THR A 341 11.79 -1.09 30.98
C THR A 341 12.41 -1.58 29.68
N ASP A 342 12.50 -0.69 28.70
CA ASP A 342 13.22 -0.88 27.44
C ASP A 342 14.63 -0.26 27.47
N ASP A 343 15.21 -0.07 28.66
CA ASP A 343 16.59 0.41 28.82
C ASP A 343 17.56 -0.43 27.96
N PRO A 344 18.21 0.18 26.96
CA PRO A 344 18.98 -0.55 25.98
C PRO A 344 20.31 -1.10 26.53
N TYR A 345 20.73 -0.64 27.72
CA TYR A 345 21.99 -1.01 28.36
C TYR A 345 21.80 -2.02 29.50
N ASN A 346 20.60 -2.09 30.11
CA ASN A 346 20.36 -2.94 31.27
C ASN A 346 20.12 -4.42 30.90
N VAL A 347 21.14 -5.24 31.10
CA VAL A 347 21.15 -6.69 30.77
C VAL A 347 20.21 -7.56 31.61
N THR A 348 19.61 -7.01 32.67
CA THR A 348 18.78 -7.78 33.61
C THR A 348 17.29 -7.70 33.32
N THR A 349 16.88 -6.81 32.40
CA THR A 349 15.47 -6.56 32.12
C THR A 349 14.83 -7.75 31.41
N PRO A 350 13.51 -8.00 31.59
CA PRO A 350 12.80 -9.00 30.79
C PRO A 350 12.95 -8.78 29.28
N PHE A 351 13.03 -7.51 28.86
CA PHE A 351 13.30 -7.11 27.48
C PHE A 351 14.65 -7.63 26.99
N ASN A 352 15.75 -7.33 27.69
CA ASN A 352 17.09 -7.75 27.26
C ASN A 352 17.35 -9.24 27.50
N LYS A 353 16.59 -9.88 28.39
CA LYS A 353 16.57 -11.35 28.47
C LYS A 353 16.08 -11.99 27.17
N VAL A 354 15.05 -11.45 26.53
CA VAL A 354 14.60 -11.91 25.20
C VAL A 354 15.68 -11.68 24.14
N VAL A 355 16.37 -10.52 24.19
CA VAL A 355 17.51 -10.24 23.29
C VAL A 355 18.58 -11.32 23.45
N LYS A 356 18.99 -11.63 24.68
CA LYS A 356 20.00 -12.64 24.98
C LYS A 356 19.58 -14.03 24.55
N ASP A 357 18.34 -14.44 24.87
CA ASP A 357 17.84 -15.78 24.57
C ASP A 357 17.75 -16.04 23.05
N ILE A 358 17.48 -15.02 22.24
CA ILE A 358 17.33 -15.15 20.77
C ILE A 358 18.65 -14.94 20.03
N THR A 359 19.45 -13.97 20.47
CA THR A 359 20.61 -13.48 19.70
C THR A 359 21.96 -13.84 20.31
N GLY A 360 21.99 -14.22 21.59
CA GLY A 360 23.21 -14.40 22.37
C GLY A 360 23.84 -13.11 22.90
N TYR A 361 23.35 -11.93 22.50
CA TYR A 361 23.85 -10.63 22.96
C TYR A 361 23.16 -10.20 24.27
N ASP A 362 23.94 -9.71 25.25
CA ASP A 362 23.43 -9.43 26.60
C ASP A 362 22.35 -8.33 26.67
N CYS A 363 22.36 -7.40 25.71
CA CYS A 363 21.34 -6.35 25.57
C CYS A 363 21.24 -5.83 24.13
N ILE A 364 20.18 -5.07 23.85
CA ILE A 364 19.93 -4.52 22.52
C ILE A 364 21.06 -3.60 22.03
N GLU A 365 21.75 -2.89 22.93
CA GLU A 365 22.91 -2.09 22.56
C GLU A 365 24.08 -2.93 22.06
N SER A 366 24.36 -4.05 22.72
CA SER A 366 25.40 -4.96 22.23
C SER A 366 25.05 -5.54 20.85
N LEU A 367 23.76 -5.79 20.58
CA LEU A 367 23.29 -6.18 19.26
C LEU A 367 23.41 -5.04 18.22
N ARG A 368 23.08 -3.79 18.58
CA ARG A 368 23.25 -2.63 17.70
C ARG A 368 24.71 -2.43 17.31
N LYS A 369 25.63 -2.54 18.27
CA LYS A 369 27.08 -2.47 17.99
C LYS A 369 27.50 -3.55 16.98
N LYS A 370 26.97 -4.77 17.09
CA LYS A 370 27.22 -5.82 16.10
C LYS A 370 26.67 -5.45 14.72
N TYR A 371 25.44 -4.93 14.65
CA TYR A 371 24.87 -4.45 13.40
C TYR A 371 25.77 -3.40 12.72
N VAL A 372 26.28 -2.41 13.48
CA VAL A 372 27.18 -1.38 12.94
C VAL A 372 28.50 -1.99 12.44
N GLU A 373 29.06 -2.96 13.17
CA GLU A 373 30.24 -3.71 12.73
C GLU A 373 29.99 -4.43 11.41
N GLU A 374 28.88 -5.18 11.30
CA GLU A 374 28.56 -5.94 10.09
C GLU A 374 28.24 -5.05 8.89
N LEU A 375 27.60 -3.90 9.13
CA LEU A 375 27.29 -2.90 8.11
C LEU A 375 28.57 -2.28 7.55
N LYS A 376 29.50 -1.85 8.42
CA LYS A 376 30.79 -1.27 8.01
C LYS A 376 31.67 -2.29 7.29
N ALA A 377 31.61 -3.55 7.70
CA ALA A 377 32.33 -4.64 7.04
C ALA A 377 31.67 -5.10 5.72
N GLY A 378 30.46 -4.62 5.39
CA GLY A 378 29.68 -5.07 4.24
C GLY A 378 29.14 -6.51 4.36
N THR A 379 29.37 -7.18 5.49
CA THR A 379 28.88 -8.54 5.78
C THR A 379 27.37 -8.60 5.99
N TRP A 380 26.75 -7.46 6.31
CA TRP A 380 25.32 -7.25 6.17
C TRP A 380 25.06 -6.03 5.29
N THR A 381 24.13 -6.19 4.35
CA THR A 381 23.64 -5.10 3.50
C THR A 381 22.12 -5.19 3.46
N PHE A 382 21.46 -4.04 3.56
CA PHE A 382 20.02 -4.00 3.40
C PHE A 382 19.66 -4.16 1.92
N LYS A 383 18.96 -5.25 1.60
CA LYS A 383 18.60 -5.60 0.22
C LYS A 383 17.14 -5.37 -0.15
N GLY A 384 16.42 -4.64 0.69
CA GLY A 384 14.96 -4.66 0.68
C GLY A 384 14.38 -5.88 1.35
N PHE A 385 13.05 -5.97 1.38
CA PHE A 385 12.33 -7.01 2.12
C PHE A 385 11.93 -8.22 1.28
N GLY A 386 12.21 -8.24 -0.03
CA GLY A 386 11.73 -9.30 -0.94
C GLY A 386 12.09 -10.71 -0.49
N ASP A 387 13.31 -10.91 0.01
CA ASP A 387 13.83 -12.21 0.43
C ASP A 387 13.70 -12.49 1.94
N TYR A 388 12.94 -11.67 2.66
CA TYR A 388 12.79 -11.86 4.11
C TYR A 388 11.97 -13.11 4.42
N GLU A 389 12.55 -14.01 5.22
CA GLU A 389 11.98 -15.33 5.51
C GLU A 389 10.64 -15.26 6.26
N ASP A 390 10.33 -14.15 6.93
CA ASP A 390 9.11 -13.94 7.70
C ASP A 390 7.97 -13.30 6.88
N ASN A 391 8.16 -13.02 5.59
CA ASN A 391 7.14 -12.38 4.73
C ASN A 391 5.80 -13.14 4.73
N TRP A 392 5.84 -14.47 4.81
CA TRP A 392 4.65 -15.32 4.87
C TRP A 392 3.70 -14.99 6.04
N LEU A 393 4.18 -14.32 7.10
CA LEU A 393 3.33 -13.85 8.20
C LEU A 393 2.30 -12.82 7.74
N THR A 394 2.66 -11.99 6.77
CA THR A 394 1.88 -10.83 6.34
C THR A 394 1.40 -10.92 4.90
N GLU A 395 1.61 -12.07 4.27
CA GLU A 395 1.14 -12.39 2.93
C GLU A 395 -0.06 -13.34 2.96
N ASN A 396 -0.76 -13.42 1.83
CA ASN A 396 -1.94 -14.25 1.63
C ASN A 396 -3.08 -13.93 2.61
N ILE A 397 -3.16 -12.68 3.06
CA ILE A 397 -4.26 -12.18 3.88
C ILE A 397 -5.53 -12.11 3.02
N GLU A 398 -6.64 -12.66 3.52
CA GLU A 398 -7.89 -12.75 2.76
C GLU A 398 -8.36 -11.36 2.28
N GLY A 399 -8.47 -11.20 0.95
CA GLY A 399 -8.94 -9.97 0.33
C GLY A 399 -7.87 -8.90 0.11
N ILE A 400 -6.60 -9.19 0.39
CA ILE A 400 -5.48 -8.24 0.30
C ILE A 400 -4.40 -8.83 -0.60
N ALA A 401 -3.97 -8.06 -1.60
CA ALA A 401 -2.86 -8.45 -2.48
C ALA A 401 -1.55 -8.51 -1.69
N ASN A 402 -0.67 -9.45 -2.02
CA ASN A 402 0.68 -9.52 -1.45
C ASN A 402 1.47 -8.27 -1.84
N SER A 403 2.44 -7.88 -1.00
CA SER A 403 3.31 -6.74 -1.30
C SER A 403 4.29 -7.11 -2.41
N GLU A 404 4.54 -6.17 -3.31
CA GLU A 404 5.70 -6.25 -4.20
C GLU A 404 6.80 -5.40 -3.59
N TYR A 405 7.77 -6.06 -2.96
CA TYR A 405 8.92 -5.38 -2.37
C TYR A 405 9.94 -5.08 -3.47
N PRO A 406 10.37 -3.82 -3.65
CA PRO A 406 11.52 -3.53 -4.48
C PRO A 406 12.75 -4.21 -3.88
N MET A 407 13.60 -4.78 -4.71
CA MET A 407 14.89 -5.32 -4.28
C MET A 407 15.97 -4.25 -4.47
N VAL A 408 16.83 -4.10 -3.47
CA VAL A 408 18.05 -3.28 -3.55
C VAL A 408 19.24 -4.22 -3.40
N GLY A 409 20.25 -4.12 -4.24
CA GLY A 409 21.41 -5.00 -4.16
C GLY A 409 22.01 -5.27 -5.53
N GLU A 410 23.23 -5.79 -5.53
CA GLU A 410 23.88 -6.26 -6.76
C GLU A 410 23.02 -7.37 -7.38
N LYS A 411 22.38 -7.07 -8.52
CA LYS A 411 22.24 -8.10 -9.52
C LYS A 411 23.64 -8.36 -10.05
N ILE A 412 24.12 -9.58 -9.79
CA ILE A 412 25.21 -10.16 -10.56
C ILE A 412 24.70 -10.14 -12.01
N HIS A 413 25.14 -9.17 -12.82
CA HIS A 413 25.35 -9.52 -14.20
C HIS A 413 26.36 -10.66 -14.12
N GLY A 414 25.86 -11.89 -14.26
CA GLY A 414 26.77 -12.96 -14.62
C GLY A 414 27.58 -12.47 -15.81
N ASN A 415 28.73 -13.08 -16.04
CA ASN A 415 29.49 -12.97 -17.28
C ASN A 415 28.68 -13.39 -18.54
N LYS A 416 27.34 -13.33 -18.52
CA LYS A 416 26.45 -13.39 -19.65
C LYS A 416 26.29 -11.98 -20.21
N THR A 417 27.10 -11.71 -21.23
CA THR A 417 26.70 -10.85 -22.34
C THR A 417 25.23 -11.14 -22.64
N ALA A 418 24.35 -10.14 -22.54
CA ALA A 418 22.99 -10.29 -23.07
C ALA A 418 23.14 -10.75 -24.52
N ALA A 419 22.38 -11.78 -24.93
CA ALA A 419 22.39 -12.17 -26.33
C ALA A 419 22.12 -10.92 -27.17
N LYS A 420 23.01 -10.61 -28.10
CA LYS A 420 22.85 -9.51 -29.06
C LYS A 420 21.43 -9.63 -29.61
N LEU A 421 20.59 -8.61 -29.39
CA LEU A 421 19.22 -8.59 -29.89
C LEU A 421 19.26 -8.93 -31.39
N SER A 422 18.40 -9.84 -31.82
CA SER A 422 18.36 -10.31 -33.21
C SER A 422 18.08 -9.17 -34.20
N ASN A 423 17.47 -8.09 -33.72
CA ASN A 423 17.24 -6.85 -34.44
C ASN A 423 17.91 -5.71 -33.66
N VAL A 424 19.13 -5.33 -34.08
CA VAL A 424 19.71 -4.06 -33.63
C VAL A 424 18.90 -2.95 -34.30
N ILE A 425 18.26 -2.08 -33.51
CA ILE A 425 17.77 -0.80 -34.02
C ILE A 425 19.03 -0.01 -34.40
N ASN A 426 19.31 0.11 -35.70
CA ASN A 426 20.45 0.85 -36.28
C ASN A 426 20.09 2.31 -36.57
N ASP A 427 18.96 2.78 -36.06
CA ASP A 427 18.50 4.14 -36.21
C ASP A 427 19.07 4.98 -35.06
N ASP A 428 19.92 5.96 -35.38
CA ASP A 428 20.52 6.90 -34.43
C ASP A 428 19.52 7.96 -33.91
N THR A 429 18.22 7.77 -34.14
CA THR A 429 17.17 8.69 -33.68
C THR A 429 17.14 8.78 -32.15
N ASN A 430 17.47 9.96 -31.64
CA ASN A 430 17.32 10.29 -30.22
C ASN A 430 15.84 10.47 -29.87
N LEU A 431 15.26 9.45 -29.21
CA LEU A 431 13.83 9.43 -28.81
C LEU A 431 13.46 10.49 -27.78
N CYS A 432 14.43 11.09 -27.08
CA CYS A 432 14.19 12.17 -26.14
C CYS A 432 13.91 13.51 -26.82
N LEU A 433 14.23 13.66 -28.12
CA LEU A 433 13.95 14.90 -28.85
C LEU A 433 12.44 15.10 -29.01
N GLY A 434 11.92 16.18 -28.42
CA GLY A 434 10.49 16.49 -28.40
C GLY A 434 9.72 15.79 -27.27
N ALA A 435 10.40 15.02 -26.42
CA ALA A 435 9.85 14.50 -25.17
C ALA A 435 9.62 15.64 -24.17
N LYS A 436 8.82 15.37 -23.13
CA LYS A 436 8.49 16.35 -22.08
C LYS A 436 9.01 15.89 -20.74
N VAL A 437 9.70 16.78 -20.03
CA VAL A 437 9.90 16.59 -18.60
C VAL A 437 8.61 16.96 -17.90
N PHE A 438 7.99 16.00 -17.22
CA PHE A 438 6.76 16.26 -16.46
C PHE A 438 7.02 16.34 -14.96
N ASP A 439 8.18 15.84 -14.48
CA ASP A 439 8.55 15.97 -13.08
C ASP A 439 10.07 15.83 -12.90
N CYS A 440 10.64 16.46 -11.88
CA CYS A 440 12.03 16.30 -11.51
C CYS A 440 12.28 16.59 -10.02
N SER A 441 13.42 16.13 -9.52
CA SER A 441 13.85 16.35 -8.14
C SER A 441 14.17 17.82 -7.80
N GLY A 442 14.55 18.62 -8.80
CA GLY A 442 14.96 20.01 -8.63
C GLY A 442 16.00 20.45 -9.67
N PHE A 443 16.32 21.74 -9.66
CA PHE A 443 17.38 22.33 -10.49
C PHE A 443 17.90 23.63 -9.85
N THR A 444 19.09 24.06 -10.26
CA THR A 444 19.78 25.22 -9.66
C THR A 444 19.22 26.55 -10.18
N ASN A 445 18.89 26.65 -11.46
CA ASN A 445 18.27 27.82 -12.09
C ASN A 445 17.55 27.44 -13.39
N ASP A 446 16.75 28.35 -13.94
CA ASP A 446 15.93 28.09 -15.13
C ASP A 446 16.75 27.75 -16.38
N SER A 447 17.97 28.28 -16.52
CA SER A 447 18.87 27.94 -17.63
C SER A 447 19.52 26.56 -17.51
N GLU A 448 19.40 25.91 -16.34
CA GLU A 448 19.98 24.61 -16.03
C GLU A 448 18.92 23.60 -15.57
N ASN A 449 17.67 23.80 -16.00
CA ASN A 449 16.57 22.95 -15.60
C ASN A 449 16.59 21.58 -16.31
N ALA A 450 15.79 20.64 -15.82
CA ALA A 450 15.77 19.26 -16.30
C ALA A 450 15.46 19.09 -17.80
N SER A 451 14.74 20.03 -18.42
CA SER A 451 14.45 19.98 -19.88
C SER A 451 15.71 20.15 -20.74
N MET A 452 16.76 20.79 -20.21
CA MET A 452 18.04 20.93 -20.89
C MET A 452 18.74 19.58 -21.13
N LEU A 453 18.39 18.54 -20.36
CA LEU A 453 18.94 17.19 -20.57
C LEU A 453 18.43 16.54 -21.87
N ILE A 454 17.26 16.96 -22.36
CA ILE A 454 16.55 16.33 -23.49
C ILE A 454 16.35 17.28 -24.68
N ASP A 455 16.98 18.45 -24.68
CA ASP A 455 16.79 19.49 -25.71
C ASP A 455 17.60 19.27 -26.99
N GLY A 456 18.48 18.25 -27.01
CA GLY A 456 19.36 17.91 -28.12
C GLY A 456 20.62 18.78 -28.25
N LYS A 457 20.90 19.66 -27.28
CA LYS A 457 22.02 20.60 -27.33
C LYS A 457 23.08 20.23 -26.29
N LEU A 458 24.22 19.72 -26.75
CA LEU A 458 25.33 19.36 -25.85
C LEU A 458 25.97 20.55 -25.11
N GLY A 459 25.61 21.79 -25.47
CA GLY A 459 26.04 23.00 -24.80
C GLY A 459 25.15 23.43 -23.62
N THR A 460 24.01 22.79 -23.42
CA THR A 460 23.13 23.01 -22.26
C THR A 460 23.35 21.89 -21.24
N LYS A 461 22.85 22.07 -20.01
CA LYS A 461 23.04 21.12 -18.92
C LYS A 461 21.88 21.17 -17.93
N TRP A 462 21.63 20.05 -17.27
CA TRP A 462 20.80 20.03 -16.07
C TRP A 462 21.72 20.00 -14.85
N CYS A 463 21.54 20.97 -13.95
CA CYS A 463 22.28 21.05 -12.70
C CYS A 463 21.31 21.12 -11.52
N ALA A 464 21.63 20.40 -10.46
CA ALA A 464 20.89 20.44 -9.21
C ALA A 464 21.85 20.16 -8.05
N THR A 465 21.60 20.82 -6.92
CA THR A 465 22.30 20.56 -5.67
C THR A 465 21.32 20.02 -4.63
N SER A 466 21.84 19.44 -3.54
CA SER A 466 21.01 18.91 -2.46
C SER A 466 20.02 19.93 -1.86
N SER A 467 20.36 21.23 -1.87
CA SER A 467 19.47 22.31 -1.41
C SER A 467 18.33 22.61 -2.39
N ASN A 468 18.47 22.24 -3.67
CA ASN A 468 17.46 22.45 -4.71
C ASN A 468 16.37 21.36 -4.71
N VAL A 469 16.48 20.33 -3.87
CA VAL A 469 15.46 19.28 -3.79
C VAL A 469 14.23 19.82 -3.06
N THR A 470 13.15 20.11 -3.79
CA THR A 470 11.96 20.79 -3.25
C THR A 470 10.96 19.84 -2.59
N LYS A 471 11.00 18.54 -2.91
CA LYS A 471 10.11 17.52 -2.33
C LYS A 471 10.74 16.90 -1.07
N GLY A 472 10.06 17.06 0.08
CA GLY A 472 10.54 16.65 1.40
C GLY A 472 11.00 15.18 1.50
N GLN A 473 10.32 14.28 0.79
CA GLN A 473 10.65 12.84 0.73
C GLN A 473 12.06 12.54 0.16
N TYR A 474 12.67 13.48 -0.58
CA TYR A 474 13.97 13.31 -1.22
C TYR A 474 15.09 14.17 -0.59
N LYS A 475 14.74 15.18 0.24
CA LYS A 475 15.73 15.97 1.00
C LYS A 475 16.55 15.12 1.97
N LEU A 476 16.01 13.99 2.40
CA LEU A 476 16.63 13.06 3.36
C LEU A 476 17.60 12.05 2.72
N ASN A 477 17.71 12.02 1.38
CA ASN A 477 18.38 10.92 0.65
C ASN A 477 19.80 11.23 0.15
N GLY A 478 20.47 12.29 0.64
CA GLY A 478 21.88 12.55 0.30
C GLY A 478 22.16 12.61 -1.21
N VAL A 479 21.86 13.75 -1.84
CA VAL A 479 22.32 14.14 -3.20
C VAL A 479 21.93 13.20 -4.36
N LYS A 480 20.76 12.54 -4.32
CA LYS A 480 20.22 11.84 -5.49
C LYS A 480 19.17 12.68 -6.22
N HIS A 481 19.49 13.02 -7.47
CA HIS A 481 18.61 13.75 -8.38
C HIS A 481 17.94 12.79 -9.36
N TRP A 482 16.67 13.04 -9.66
CA TRP A 482 15.89 12.28 -10.63
C TRP A 482 15.13 13.22 -11.58
N ILE A 483 14.81 12.68 -12.75
CA ILE A 483 14.03 13.32 -13.81
C ILE A 483 13.06 12.28 -14.38
N GLN A 484 11.83 12.69 -14.66
CA GLN A 484 10.84 11.87 -15.35
C GLN A 484 10.54 12.46 -16.72
N ILE A 485 10.75 11.64 -17.75
CA ILE A 485 10.63 12.02 -19.16
C ILE A 485 9.45 11.25 -19.75
N ASP A 486 8.50 11.99 -20.31
CA ASP A 486 7.41 11.45 -21.12
C ASP A 486 7.79 11.53 -22.60
N LEU A 487 7.95 10.37 -23.24
CA LEU A 487 8.27 10.23 -24.67
C LEU A 487 7.04 10.48 -25.57
N GLY A 488 5.87 10.77 -24.99
CA GLY A 488 4.61 11.10 -25.66
C GLY A 488 3.85 9.92 -26.26
N SER A 489 4.52 8.78 -26.47
CA SER A 489 3.95 7.51 -26.94
C SER A 489 4.89 6.37 -26.55
N GLU A 490 4.40 5.14 -26.60
CA GLU A 490 5.23 3.95 -26.40
C GLU A 490 6.31 3.86 -27.49
N LYS A 491 7.56 3.64 -27.08
CA LYS A 491 8.75 3.56 -27.95
C LYS A 491 9.58 2.34 -27.59
N GLU A 492 10.25 1.79 -28.60
CA GLU A 492 11.28 0.78 -28.41
C GLU A 492 12.66 1.43 -28.49
N PHE A 493 13.54 1.09 -27.56
CA PHE A 493 14.94 1.50 -27.59
C PHE A 493 15.84 0.38 -27.07
N ASN A 494 17.09 0.40 -27.51
CA ASN A 494 18.10 -0.61 -27.18
C ASN A 494 19.38 0.02 -26.58
N THR A 495 19.55 1.33 -26.69
CA THR A 495 20.71 2.07 -26.21
C THR A 495 20.29 3.40 -25.59
N TYR A 496 21.13 3.93 -24.71
CA TYR A 496 21.05 5.29 -24.20
C TYR A 496 22.47 5.85 -24.05
N THR A 497 22.60 7.17 -24.09
CA THR A 497 23.88 7.86 -23.92
C THR A 497 23.69 8.99 -22.93
N LEU A 498 24.58 9.10 -21.93
CA LEU A 498 24.69 10.27 -21.09
C LEU A 498 26.00 11.00 -21.39
N TYR A 499 25.92 12.32 -21.54
CA TYR A 499 27.07 13.18 -21.75
C TYR A 499 27.40 13.88 -20.44
N ASN A 500 28.56 13.57 -19.87
CA ASN A 500 29.12 14.36 -18.78
C ASN A 500 29.75 15.64 -19.34
N THR A 501 29.60 16.77 -18.64
CA THR A 501 29.96 18.10 -19.15
C THR A 501 31.47 18.37 -19.15
N GLN A 502 32.32 17.40 -18.79
CA GLN A 502 33.74 17.61 -18.47
C GLN A 502 33.89 18.83 -17.56
N SER A 503 33.22 18.80 -16.40
CA SER A 503 32.98 19.92 -15.50
C SER A 503 34.07 21.02 -15.50
N LYS A 504 33.84 22.10 -16.24
CA LYS A 504 34.71 23.30 -16.27
C LYS A 504 34.46 24.25 -15.10
N GLU A 505 33.55 23.91 -14.18
CA GLU A 505 32.91 24.86 -13.26
C GLU A 505 32.84 24.39 -11.78
N GLY A 506 33.73 23.50 -11.35
CA GLY A 506 33.83 23.11 -9.93
C GLY A 506 32.73 22.18 -9.38
N PHE A 507 31.82 21.71 -10.23
CA PHE A 507 30.82 20.67 -9.91
C PHE A 507 31.31 19.28 -10.34
N GLY A 508 30.85 18.21 -9.67
CA GLY A 508 31.17 16.83 -10.04
C GLY A 508 30.38 16.35 -11.25
N ASN A 509 30.98 15.49 -12.07
CA ASN A 509 30.25 14.72 -13.08
C ASN A 509 29.29 13.72 -12.41
N ALA A 510 28.26 13.26 -13.13
CA ALA A 510 27.47 12.14 -12.66
C ALA A 510 28.35 10.89 -12.64
N THR A 511 28.57 10.31 -11.46
CA THR A 511 29.38 9.10 -11.25
C THR A 511 28.53 7.84 -11.16
N GLU A 512 27.24 8.00 -10.85
CA GLU A 512 26.25 6.93 -10.71
C GLU A 512 24.89 7.37 -11.26
N TRP A 513 24.19 6.48 -11.96
CA TRP A 513 22.81 6.72 -12.39
C TRP A 513 22.03 5.43 -12.65
N GLU A 514 20.72 5.58 -12.73
CA GLU A 514 19.75 4.50 -12.99
C GLU A 514 18.72 4.99 -14.02
N ILE A 515 18.33 4.10 -14.94
CA ILE A 515 17.25 4.34 -15.90
C ILE A 515 16.11 3.38 -15.61
N LEU A 516 14.96 4.01 -15.40
CA LEU A 516 13.70 3.41 -15.03
C LEU A 516 12.69 3.71 -16.14
N THR A 517 11.98 2.70 -16.63
CA THR A 517 10.92 2.87 -17.64
C THR A 517 9.56 2.54 -17.05
N SER A 518 8.53 3.26 -17.47
CA SER A 518 7.14 2.90 -17.19
C SER A 518 6.27 3.17 -18.40
N ASN A 519 5.41 2.20 -18.73
CA ASN A 519 4.40 2.33 -19.80
C ASN A 519 3.12 3.03 -19.33
N ASP A 520 2.96 3.25 -18.02
CA ASP A 520 1.78 3.92 -17.43
C ASP A 520 2.14 5.25 -16.74
N GLY A 521 3.40 5.67 -16.83
CA GLY A 521 3.93 6.89 -16.23
C GLY A 521 3.90 6.94 -14.70
N GLN A 522 3.45 5.88 -14.00
CA GLN A 522 3.15 5.97 -12.56
C GLN A 522 3.48 4.75 -11.69
N ARG A 523 3.43 3.50 -12.19
CA ARG A 523 3.35 2.31 -11.32
C ARG A 523 4.16 1.09 -11.78
N ASN A 524 4.28 0.83 -13.08
CA ASN A 524 5.11 -0.29 -13.56
C ASN A 524 6.51 0.20 -13.91
N ILE A 525 7.31 0.46 -12.88
CA ILE A 525 8.70 0.87 -13.08
C ILE A 525 9.57 -0.37 -13.29
N LEU A 526 10.00 -0.57 -14.53
CA LEU A 526 11.04 -1.54 -14.87
C LEU A 526 12.39 -0.81 -14.86
N GLN A 527 13.30 -1.24 -13.99
CA GLN A 527 14.69 -0.82 -14.08
C GLN A 527 15.34 -1.53 -15.27
N ILE A 528 15.82 -0.75 -16.23
CA ILE A 528 16.40 -1.28 -17.47
C ILE A 528 17.91 -1.04 -17.59
N SER A 529 18.47 -0.10 -16.81
CA SER A 529 19.91 0.11 -16.73
C SER A 529 20.35 0.79 -15.44
N ARG A 530 21.58 0.53 -15.01
CA ARG A 530 22.27 1.22 -13.91
C ARG A 530 23.78 1.18 -14.14
N LEU A 531 24.46 2.31 -13.91
CA LEU A 531 25.91 2.43 -14.04
C LEU A 531 26.49 3.08 -12.79
N HIS A 532 27.56 2.53 -12.25
CA HIS A 532 28.28 3.05 -11.07
C HIS A 532 29.77 3.21 -11.34
N ASN A 533 30.41 4.15 -10.64
CA ASN A 533 31.86 4.33 -10.60
C ASN A 533 32.50 4.48 -11.99
N LEU A 534 31.99 5.44 -12.77
CA LEU A 534 32.78 5.96 -13.88
C LEU A 534 33.99 6.73 -13.31
N THR A 535 35.17 6.12 -13.42
CA THR A 535 36.46 6.78 -13.21
C THR A 535 36.76 7.78 -14.30
#